data_AF-A0A397W8U5-F1
#
_entry.id   AF-A0A397W8U5-F1
#
_cell.length_a   1.000
_cell.length_b   1.000
_cell.length_c   1.000
_cell.angle_alpha   90.00
_cell.angle_beta   90.00
_cell.angle_gamma   90.00
#
_symmetry.space_group_name_H-M   'P 1'
#
loop_
_entity.id
_entity.type
_entity.pdbx_description
1 polymer ?
#
loop_
_entity_poly.entity_id
_entity_poly.type
_entity_poly.pdbx_seq_one_letter_code
_entity_poly.pdbx_strand_id
1 'polypeptide(L)'
;MFENSSENSIDNGMFSNSPPYLLTLEVEELISPPNNTRWVRRNPSPTRPLNKYLIFRRDFTAKMRQQGMEMTARNVSRLSREAWDKQPAKVIRYFEILENLARDKHNEIYPASR
;
A
#
# COMPACT_ATOMS: atom_id res chain seq x y z
N MET A 1 -31.94 3.52 -14.69
CA MET A 1 -31.14 4.70 -15.06
C MET A 1 -29.75 4.49 -14.47
N PHE A 2 -28.75 4.58 -15.35
CA PHE A 2 -27.30 4.50 -15.19
C PHE A 2 -26.67 3.20 -14.66
N GLU A 3 -26.17 2.44 -15.64
CA GLU A 3 -25.15 1.40 -15.53
C GLU A 3 -23.88 1.96 -14.88
N ASN A 4 -23.20 1.13 -14.08
CA ASN A 4 -21.75 1.16 -13.89
C ASN A 4 -21.30 -0.28 -13.56
N SER A 5 -21.42 -1.16 -14.56
CA SER A 5 -21.06 -2.58 -14.49
C SER A 5 -19.64 -2.87 -14.99
N SER A 6 -18.76 -1.86 -15.06
CA SER A 6 -17.44 -1.99 -15.68
C SER A 6 -16.23 -1.84 -14.75
N GLU A 7 -16.39 -1.45 -13.48
CA GLU A 7 -15.24 -1.32 -12.55
C GLU A 7 -14.88 -2.62 -11.82
N ASN A 8 -15.82 -3.54 -11.58
CA ASN A 8 -15.55 -4.77 -10.81
C ASN A 8 -14.89 -5.93 -11.60
N SER A 9 -14.61 -5.78 -12.89
CA SER A 9 -14.04 -6.87 -13.71
C SER A 9 -12.52 -6.81 -13.87
N ILE A 10 -11.92 -5.62 -13.75
CA ILE A 10 -10.47 -5.44 -13.89
C ILE A 10 -9.73 -5.90 -12.64
N ASP A 11 -10.32 -5.69 -11.46
CA ASP A 11 -9.67 -6.00 -10.19
C ASP A 11 -9.54 -7.51 -9.96
N ASN A 12 -10.57 -8.30 -10.26
CA ASN A 12 -10.52 -9.76 -10.05
C ASN A 12 -9.47 -10.47 -10.93
N GLY A 13 -9.21 -10.00 -12.16
CA GLY A 13 -8.22 -10.62 -13.04
C GLY A 13 -6.77 -10.37 -12.63
N MET A 14 -6.51 -9.29 -11.90
CA MET A 14 -5.15 -8.81 -11.59
C MET A 14 -4.51 -9.54 -10.40
N PHE A 15 -5.32 -10.11 -9.50
CA PHE A 15 -4.87 -10.87 -8.34
C PHE A 15 -4.87 -12.40 -8.56
N SER A 16 -5.64 -12.93 -9.52
CA SER A 16 -5.99 -14.36 -9.53
C SER A 16 -5.05 -15.30 -10.30
N ASN A 17 -4.22 -14.84 -11.25
CA ASN A 17 -3.40 -15.76 -12.07
C ASN A 17 -1.89 -15.45 -12.11
N SER A 18 -1.49 -14.18 -12.00
CA SER A 18 -0.08 -13.76 -11.86
C SER A 18 -0.04 -12.29 -11.46
N PRO A 19 0.07 -11.95 -10.17
CA PRO A 19 0.10 -10.56 -9.76
C PRO A 19 1.34 -9.89 -10.36
N PRO A 20 1.22 -8.63 -10.84
CA PRO A 20 2.34 -7.93 -11.47
C PRO A 20 3.49 -7.65 -10.49
N TYR A 21 3.24 -7.74 -9.19
CA TYR A 21 4.19 -7.58 -8.12
C TYR A 21 3.97 -8.67 -7.05
N LEU A 22 5.04 -9.37 -6.67
CA LEU A 22 5.00 -10.36 -5.59
C LEU A 22 5.10 -9.65 -4.24
N LEU A 23 3.97 -9.58 -3.54
CA LEU A 23 3.90 -9.02 -2.19
C LEU A 23 4.60 -9.94 -1.19
N THR A 24 5.28 -9.30 -0.25
CA THR A 24 5.93 -9.94 0.90
C THR A 24 5.00 -9.94 2.12
N LEU A 25 4.20 -8.88 2.27
CA LEU A 25 3.18 -8.75 3.30
C LEU A 25 1.80 -9.04 2.73
N GLU A 26 0.87 -9.45 3.59
CA GLU A 26 -0.53 -9.61 3.18
C GLU A 26 -1.14 -8.26 2.79
N VAL A 27 -2.06 -8.27 1.82
CA VAL A 27 -2.76 -7.07 1.35
C VAL A 27 -3.39 -6.34 2.53
N GLU A 28 -4.06 -7.09 3.41
CA GLU A 28 -4.73 -6.58 4.60
C GLU A 28 -3.78 -5.83 5.55
N GLU A 29 -2.56 -6.36 5.73
CA GLU A 29 -1.53 -5.71 6.52
C GLU A 29 -1.05 -4.41 5.86
N LEU A 30 -0.84 -4.43 4.54
CA LEU A 30 -0.30 -3.31 3.76
C LEU A 30 -1.22 -2.09 3.74
N ILE A 31 -2.53 -2.32 3.56
CA ILE A 31 -3.54 -1.27 3.46
C ILE A 31 -3.99 -0.76 4.84
N SER A 32 -3.69 -1.50 5.91
CA SER A 32 -4.02 -1.08 7.27
C SER A 32 -3.25 0.17 7.68
N PRO A 33 -3.91 1.16 8.32
CA PRO A 33 -3.22 2.32 8.85
C PRO A 33 -2.16 1.90 9.89
N PRO A 34 -1.02 2.60 9.96
CA PRO A 34 0.08 2.22 10.84
C PRO A 34 -0.29 2.44 12.32
N ASN A 35 -0.70 1.37 12.99
CA ASN A 35 -1.25 1.40 14.35
C ASN A 35 -0.23 1.65 15.48
N ASN A 36 1.08 1.50 15.22
CA ASN A 36 2.11 1.51 16.27
C ASN A 36 3.18 2.60 16.12
N THR A 37 2.85 3.73 15.47
CA THR A 37 3.80 4.84 15.39
C THR A 37 3.76 5.68 16.66
N ARG A 38 4.91 6.23 17.06
CA ARG A 38 4.99 7.20 18.17
C ARG A 38 4.05 8.40 17.96
N TRP A 39 3.76 8.75 16.70
CA TRP A 39 2.82 9.80 16.35
C TRP A 39 1.37 9.39 16.65
N VAL A 40 0.92 8.21 16.23
CA VAL A 40 -0.45 7.71 16.53
C VAL A 40 -0.71 7.63 18.03
N ARG A 41 0.30 7.25 18.82
CA ARG A 41 0.19 7.25 20.30
C ARG A 41 0.05 8.64 20.92
N ARG A 42 0.56 9.69 20.26
CA ARG A 42 0.56 11.07 20.78
C ARG A 42 -0.54 11.94 20.18
N ASN A 43 -0.97 11.61 18.96
CA ASN A 43 -1.99 12.31 18.19
C ASN A 43 -2.99 11.25 17.70
N PRO A 44 -4.12 11.08 18.40
CA PRO A 44 -5.15 10.11 18.01
C PRO A 44 -5.95 10.54 16.76
N SER A 45 -5.64 11.71 16.18
CA SER A 45 -6.23 12.16 14.93
C SER A 45 -5.92 11.16 13.80
N PRO A 46 -6.91 10.87 12.92
CA PRO A 46 -6.70 9.93 11.83
C PRO A 46 -5.50 10.33 10.97
N THR A 47 -4.53 9.43 10.83
CA THR A 47 -3.46 9.63 9.85
C THR A 47 -4.04 9.53 8.46
N ARG A 48 -3.60 10.39 7.53
CA ARG A 48 -3.99 10.28 6.13
C ARG A 48 -3.84 8.84 5.61
N PRO A 49 -4.74 8.36 4.75
CA PRO A 49 -4.61 7.03 4.14
C PRO A 49 -3.25 6.89 3.44
N LEU A 50 -2.74 5.67 3.43
CA LEU A 50 -1.46 5.35 2.81
C LEU A 50 -1.58 5.48 1.29
N ASN A 51 -0.69 6.25 0.66
CA ASN A 51 -0.61 6.33 -0.78
C ASN A 51 0.13 5.12 -1.39
N LYS A 52 0.00 4.94 -2.71
CA LYS A 52 0.62 3.81 -3.46
C LYS A 52 2.11 3.62 -3.19
N TYR A 53 2.88 4.71 -3.08
CA TYR A 53 4.30 4.66 -2.81
C TYR A 53 4.61 4.22 -1.37
N LEU A 54 3.84 4.69 -0.39
CA LEU A 54 4.00 4.28 1.01
C LEU A 54 3.67 2.80 1.21
N ILE A 55 2.66 2.31 0.50
CA ILE A 55 2.30 0.88 0.47
C ILE A 55 3.47 0.07 -0.12
N PHE A 56 4.00 0.46 -1.28
CA PHE A 56 5.19 -0.16 -1.87
C PHE A 56 6.40 -0.13 -0.95
N ARG A 57 6.71 1.02 -0.34
CA ARG A 57 7.85 1.19 0.56
C ARG A 57 7.74 0.27 1.79
N ARG A 58 6.54 0.07 2.30
CA ARG A 58 6.28 -0.83 3.43
C ARG A 58 6.60 -2.26 3.05
N ASP A 59 6.07 -2.74 1.92
CA ASP A 59 6.37 -4.08 1.41
C ASP A 59 7.87 -4.27 1.08
N PHE A 60 8.47 -3.30 0.39
CA PHE A 60 9.89 -3.30 0.07
C PHE A 60 10.77 -3.43 1.32
N THR A 61 10.40 -2.75 2.40
CA THR A 61 11.12 -2.84 3.68
C THR A 61 10.99 -4.24 4.28
N ALA A 62 9.81 -4.86 4.23
CA ALA A 62 9.61 -6.22 4.69
C ALA A 62 10.42 -7.23 3.86
N LYS A 63 10.43 -7.06 2.53
CA LYS A 63 11.23 -7.88 1.61
C LYS A 63 12.71 -7.86 1.95
N MET A 64 13.27 -6.67 2.17
CA MET A 64 14.68 -6.53 2.51
C MET A 64 15.01 -7.15 3.87
N ARG A 65 14.11 -7.02 4.86
CA ARG A 65 14.26 -7.69 6.16
C ARG A 65 14.24 -9.21 6.05
N GLN A 66 13.33 -9.78 5.24
CA GLN A 66 13.30 -11.23 4.99
C GLN A 66 14.57 -11.73 4.31
N GLN A 67 15.22 -10.89 3.50
CA GLN A 67 16.52 -11.16 2.90
C GLN A 67 17.72 -10.97 3.86
N GLY A 68 17.46 -10.70 5.15
CA GLY A 68 18.50 -10.49 6.16
C GLY A 68 19.17 -9.12 6.10
N MET A 69 18.64 -8.18 5.32
CA MET A 69 19.18 -6.82 5.24
C MET A 69 18.58 -5.93 6.31
N GLU A 70 19.37 -5.61 7.34
CA GLU A 70 19.06 -4.52 8.25
C GLU A 70 19.41 -3.17 7.64
N MET A 71 18.39 -2.40 7.27
CA MET A 71 18.57 -1.10 6.65
C MET A 71 18.20 0.03 7.61
N THR A 72 19.05 1.05 7.66
CA THR A 72 18.71 2.32 8.32
C THR A 72 17.52 2.99 7.61
N ALA A 73 16.78 3.83 8.32
CA ALA A 73 15.66 4.58 7.72
C ALA A 73 16.08 5.42 6.51
N ARG A 74 17.32 5.92 6.50
CA ARG A 74 17.92 6.64 5.37
C ARG A 74 18.07 5.74 4.15
N ASN A 75 18.62 4.54 4.34
CA ASN A 75 18.81 3.56 3.27
C ASN A 75 17.48 3.05 2.74
N VAL A 76 16.53 2.72 3.61
CA VAL A 76 15.17 2.33 3.21
C VAL A 76 14.56 3.38 2.27
N SER A 77 14.62 4.66 2.67
CA SER A 77 13.99 5.74 1.92
C SER A 77 14.65 5.97 0.56
N ARG A 78 15.98 5.91 0.50
CA ARG A 78 16.72 6.03 -0.77
C ARG A 78 16.46 4.84 -1.69
N LEU A 79 16.66 3.62 -1.21
CA LEU A 79 16.57 2.40 -2.02
C LEU A 79 15.14 2.10 -2.47
N SER A 80 14.14 2.33 -1.60
CA SER A 80 12.73 2.17 -2.00
C SER A 80 12.34 3.19 -3.07
N ARG A 81 12.85 4.43 -3.01
CA ARG A 81 12.60 5.40 -4.07
C ARG A 81 13.23 4.99 -5.39
N GLU A 82 14.51 4.61 -5.37
CA GLU A 82 15.22 4.11 -6.57
C GLU A 82 14.54 2.87 -7.17
N ALA A 83 14.01 1.98 -6.32
CA ALA A 83 13.28 0.79 -6.77
C ALA A 83 11.89 1.13 -7.31
N TRP A 84 11.20 2.13 -6.73
CA TRP A 84 9.90 2.60 -7.17
C TRP A 84 9.97 3.26 -8.55
N ASP A 85 10.94 4.14 -8.76
CA ASP A 85 11.12 4.87 -10.02
C ASP A 85 11.47 3.92 -11.21
N LYS A 86 11.87 2.69 -10.92
CA LYS A 86 12.15 1.63 -11.91
C LYS A 86 10.99 0.64 -12.12
N GLN A 87 9.90 0.76 -11.36
CA GLN A 87 8.78 -0.18 -11.50
C GLN A 87 8.07 0.00 -12.84
N PRO A 88 7.65 -1.10 -13.49
CA PRO A 88 6.86 -0.99 -14.70
C PRO A 88 5.46 -0.44 -14.40
N ALA A 89 4.84 0.21 -15.38
CA ALA A 89 3.52 0.84 -15.23
C ALA A 89 2.44 -0.10 -14.66
N LYS A 90 2.49 -1.41 -15.00
CA LYS A 90 1.58 -2.43 -14.44
C LYS A 90 1.69 -2.58 -12.92
N VAL A 91 2.90 -2.43 -12.37
CA VAL A 91 3.13 -2.49 -10.92
C VAL A 91 2.65 -1.19 -10.29
N ILE A 92 2.89 -0.04 -10.92
CA ILE A 92 2.36 1.24 -10.43
C ILE A 92 0.83 1.18 -10.31
N ARG A 93 0.14 0.68 -11.34
CA ARG A 93 -1.32 0.47 -11.32
C ARG A 93 -1.77 -0.49 -10.21
N TYR A 94 -1.00 -1.55 -9.97
CA TYR A 94 -1.29 -2.47 -8.87
C TYR A 94 -1.32 -1.75 -7.52
N PHE A 95 -0.33 -0.90 -7.26
CA PHE A 95 -0.27 -0.13 -6.01
C PHE A 95 -1.28 1.03 -5.97
N GLU A 96 -1.77 1.52 -7.10
CA GLU A 96 -2.92 2.45 -7.17
C GLU A 96 -4.22 1.78 -6.71
N ILE A 97 -4.44 0.52 -7.08
CA ILE A 97 -5.58 -0.27 -6.60
C ILE A 97 -5.45 -0.48 -5.08
N LEU A 98 -4.25 -0.84 -4.59
CA LEU A 98 -4.01 -0.95 -3.16
C LEU A 98 -4.21 0.37 -2.40
N GLU A 99 -3.90 1.51 -3.01
CA GLU A 99 -4.16 2.83 -2.43
C GLU A 99 -5.66 3.12 -2.30
N ASN A 100 -6.46 2.74 -3.31
CA ASN A 100 -7.92 2.84 -3.22
C ASN A 100 -8.46 1.97 -2.07
N LEU A 101 -8.01 0.71 -1.97
CA LEU A 101 -8.38 -0.18 -0.86
C LEU A 101 -7.97 0.39 0.51
N ALA A 102 -6.77 0.99 0.60
CA ALA A 102 -6.32 1.65 1.83
C ALA A 102 -7.16 2.86 2.20
N ARG A 103 -7.65 3.62 1.23
CA ARG A 103 -8.59 4.73 1.45
C ARG A 103 -9.94 4.23 1.94
N ASP A 104 -10.48 3.20 1.31
CA ASP A 104 -11.78 2.63 1.69
C ASP A 104 -11.72 2.10 3.12
N LYS A 105 -10.68 1.33 3.43
CA LYS A 105 -10.41 0.85 4.79
C LYS A 105 -10.22 1.98 5.80
N HIS A 106 -9.51 3.04 5.43
CA HIS A 106 -9.37 4.21 6.30
C HIS A 106 -10.74 4.85 6.61
N ASN A 107 -11.62 4.95 5.61
CA ASN A 107 -12.96 5.52 5.79
C ASN A 107 -13.86 4.63 6.67
N GLU A 108 -13.69 3.30 6.61
CA GLU A 108 -14.36 2.36 7.52
C GLU A 108 -13.91 2.55 8.97
N ILE A 109 -12.61 2.72 9.20
CA ILE A 109 -12.04 2.90 10.55
C ILE A 109 -12.34 4.31 11.10
N TYR A 110 -12.37 5.32 10.24
CA TYR A 110 -12.53 6.74 10.60
C TYR A 110 -13.71 7.39 9.83
N PRO A 111 -14.96 7.01 10.13
CA PRO A 111 -16.15 7.45 9.37
C PRO A 111 -16.45 8.96 9.48
N ALA A 112 -15.84 9.66 10.43
CA ALA A 112 -16.07 11.10 10.69
C ALA A 112 -15.14 12.05 9.89
N SER A 113 -14.34 11.53 8.95
CA SER A 113 -13.30 12.31 8.24
C SER A 113 -13.70 12.83 6.84
N ARG A 114 -15.01 12.91 6.55
CA ARG A 114 -15.55 13.28 5.23
C ARG A 114 -15.75 14.79 5.05
#